data_AF-A0A9E1ZYS6-F1
#
_entry.id   AF-A0A9E1ZYS6-F1
#
_cell.length_a   1.000
_cell.length_b   1.000
_cell.length_c   1.000
_cell.angle_alpha   90.00
_cell.angle_beta   90.00
_cell.angle_gamma   90.00
#
_symmetry.space_group_name_H-M   'P 1'
#
loop_
_entity.id
_entity.type
_entity.pdbx_description
1 polymer ?
#
loop_
_entity_poly.entity_id
_entity_poly.type
_entity_poly.pdbx_seq_one_letter_code
_entity_poly.pdbx_strand_id
1 'polypeptide(L)'
;MADPSPVSFFDRPNSYVGRSPTRPNAKRHLAGRGNFVDDIKLPRMLHAAMVRSPYAHAEILSIDVSEAKALPGVVSIITGDDLEGVCKPVVGVLVHLEGLRSPPQMPLAHGRARWQGEPVVAIAAT
;
A
#
# COMPACT_ATOMS: atom_id res chain seq x y z
N MET A 1 -50.79 9.40 -34.57
CA MET A 1 -50.23 9.76 -33.25
C MET A 1 -49.32 8.59 -32.88
N ALA A 2 -48.04 8.67 -33.24
CA ALA A 2 -47.13 7.54 -33.13
C ALA A 2 -46.72 7.33 -31.67
N ASP A 3 -46.94 6.11 -31.18
CA ASP A 3 -46.52 5.65 -29.86
C ASP A 3 -44.98 5.64 -29.77
N PRO A 4 -44.34 6.36 -28.83
CA PRO A 4 -42.90 6.36 -28.68
C PRO A 4 -42.46 5.12 -27.90
N SER A 5 -42.65 3.94 -28.49
CA SER A 5 -42.11 2.71 -27.94
C SER A 5 -40.57 2.81 -27.94
N PRO A 6 -39.86 2.52 -26.83
CA PRO A 6 -38.42 2.74 -26.73
C PRO A 6 -37.67 1.85 -27.74
N VAL A 7 -36.93 2.50 -28.65
CA VAL A 7 -36.44 1.91 -29.91
C VAL A 7 -35.21 1.01 -29.73
N SER A 8 -34.61 0.96 -28.53
CA SER A 8 -33.49 0.07 -28.23
C SER A 8 -33.32 -0.21 -26.72
N PHE A 9 -32.52 -1.22 -26.37
CA PHE A 9 -32.12 -1.52 -24.98
C PHE A 9 -31.55 -0.29 -24.24
N PHE A 10 -30.93 0.63 -24.98
CA PHE A 10 -30.31 1.84 -24.43
C PHE A 10 -31.31 2.96 -24.11
N ASP A 11 -32.52 2.91 -24.67
CA ASP A 11 -33.56 3.94 -24.53
C ASP A 11 -34.52 3.69 -23.35
N ARG A 12 -34.18 2.73 -22.48
CA ARG A 12 -34.98 2.44 -21.28
C ARG A 12 -35.03 3.66 -20.36
N PRO A 13 -36.18 3.95 -19.72
CA PRO A 13 -36.25 4.95 -18.66
C PRO A 13 -35.19 4.67 -17.60
N ASN A 14 -34.45 5.70 -17.18
CA ASN A 14 -33.29 5.60 -16.26
C ASN A 14 -32.05 4.85 -16.80
N SER A 15 -31.93 4.67 -18.12
CA SER A 15 -30.70 4.16 -18.73
C SER A 15 -29.55 5.18 -18.63
N TYR A 16 -28.43 4.75 -18.06
CA TYR A 16 -27.18 5.52 -18.00
C TYR A 16 -26.25 5.25 -19.20
N VAL A 17 -26.56 4.25 -20.02
CA VAL A 17 -25.69 3.87 -21.14
C VAL A 17 -25.76 4.92 -22.25
N GLY A 18 -24.59 5.37 -22.72
CA GLY A 18 -24.48 6.42 -23.74
C GLY A 18 -24.74 7.85 -23.22
N ARG A 19 -24.99 8.02 -21.91
CA ARG A 19 -25.14 9.35 -21.28
C ARG A 19 -23.81 9.82 -20.69
N SER A 20 -23.68 11.13 -20.48
CA SER A 20 -22.53 11.76 -19.82
C SER A 20 -22.92 12.32 -18.44
N PRO A 21 -23.28 11.47 -17.45
CA PRO A 21 -23.61 11.94 -16.11
C PRO A 21 -22.37 12.50 -15.41
N THR A 22 -22.56 13.47 -14.51
CA THR A 22 -21.47 13.96 -13.66
C THR A 22 -21.00 12.85 -12.73
N ARG A 23 -19.68 12.67 -12.60
CA ARG A 23 -19.10 11.66 -11.69
C ARG A 23 -19.50 11.98 -10.23
N PRO A 24 -20.07 11.04 -9.47
CA PRO A 24 -20.68 11.30 -8.15
C PRO A 24 -19.80 12.07 -7.16
N ASN A 25 -18.48 11.82 -7.16
CA ASN A 25 -17.55 12.47 -6.22
C ASN A 25 -16.76 13.66 -6.81
N ALA A 26 -17.02 14.07 -8.06
CA ALA A 26 -16.21 15.07 -8.75
C ALA A 26 -16.10 16.38 -7.97
N LYS A 27 -17.22 16.92 -7.48
CA LYS A 27 -17.24 18.19 -6.74
C LYS A 27 -16.34 18.16 -5.50
N ARG A 28 -16.41 17.07 -4.73
CA ARG A 28 -15.61 16.87 -3.52
C ARG A 28 -14.12 16.81 -3.82
N HIS A 29 -13.74 16.00 -4.82
CA HIS A 29 -12.33 15.82 -5.16
C HIS A 29 -11.71 17.09 -5.76
N LEU A 30 -12.43 17.78 -6.64
CA LEU A 30 -11.97 19.05 -7.23
C LEU A 30 -11.86 20.17 -6.21
N ALA A 31 -12.61 20.10 -5.11
CA ALA A 31 -12.54 21.06 -4.01
C ALA A 31 -11.48 20.74 -2.96
N GLY A 32 -10.62 19.73 -3.17
CA GLY A 32 -9.64 19.29 -2.17
C GLY A 32 -10.27 18.69 -0.92
N ARG A 33 -11.55 18.28 -0.98
CA ARG A 33 -12.30 17.67 0.13
C ARG A 33 -12.32 16.14 0.05
N GLY A 34 -11.42 15.56 -0.75
CA GLY A 34 -11.13 14.13 -0.67
C GLY A 34 -10.64 13.78 0.73
N ASN A 35 -10.83 12.53 1.14
CA ASN A 35 -10.22 12.02 2.37
C ASN A 35 -9.52 10.72 1.97
N PHE A 36 -8.21 10.82 1.77
CA PHE A 36 -7.32 9.72 1.44
C PHE A 36 -6.58 9.26 2.70
N VAL A 37 -5.83 8.17 2.61
CA VAL A 37 -5.19 7.55 3.78
C VAL A 37 -4.28 8.52 4.53
N ASP A 38 -3.55 9.38 3.83
CA ASP A 38 -2.61 10.34 4.42
C ASP A 38 -3.30 11.60 5.01
N ASP A 39 -4.58 11.81 4.69
CA ASP A 39 -5.38 12.91 5.27
C ASP A 39 -5.89 12.54 6.68
N ILE A 40 -5.88 11.25 7.03
CA ILE A 40 -6.42 10.75 8.29
C ILE A 40 -5.47 11.11 9.44
N LYS A 41 -6.02 11.72 10.50
CA LYS A 41 -5.30 12.00 11.75
C LYS A 41 -6.01 11.33 12.92
N LEU A 42 -5.28 10.49 13.65
CA LEU A 42 -5.77 9.79 14.83
C LEU A 42 -5.08 10.27 16.10
N PRO A 43 -5.75 10.24 17.27
CA PRO A 43 -5.06 10.50 18.54
C PRO A 43 -3.90 9.53 18.76
N ARG A 44 -2.73 10.06 19.15
CA ARG A 44 -1.49 9.28 19.37
C ARG A 44 -1.01 8.51 18.13
N MET A 45 -1.29 9.03 16.93
CA MET A 45 -0.77 8.46 15.68
C MET A 45 0.76 8.54 15.65
N LEU A 46 1.38 7.44 15.23
CA LEU A 46 2.80 7.39 14.90
C LEU A 46 2.95 7.30 13.39
N HIS A 47 4.05 7.85 12.89
CA HIS A 47 4.48 7.76 11.51
C HIS A 47 5.53 6.65 11.38
N ALA A 48 5.41 5.86 10.30
CA ALA A 48 6.36 4.81 9.98
C ALA A 48 7.30 5.25 8.86
N ALA A 49 8.61 5.15 9.09
CA ALA A 49 9.65 5.36 8.08
C ALA A 49 10.41 4.04 7.84
N MET A 50 10.74 3.75 6.59
CA MET A 50 11.46 2.53 6.21
C MET A 50 12.88 2.88 5.78
N VAL A 51 13.88 2.27 6.41
CA VAL A 51 15.25 2.25 5.89
C VAL A 51 15.32 1.19 4.80
N ARG A 52 15.81 1.57 3.62
CA ARG A 52 15.79 0.71 2.43
C ARG A 52 17.20 0.36 1.98
N SER A 53 17.36 -0.83 1.41
CA SER A 53 18.62 -1.27 0.83
C SER A 53 19.05 -0.33 -0.30
N PRO A 54 20.26 0.26 -0.26
CA PRO A 54 20.81 1.01 -1.38
C PRO A 54 21.34 0.11 -2.49
N TYR A 55 21.50 -1.20 -2.21
CA TYR A 55 22.11 -2.18 -3.10
C TYR A 55 21.07 -3.05 -3.80
N ALA A 56 21.35 -3.43 -5.04
CA ALA A 56 20.52 -4.37 -5.80
C ALA A 56 20.51 -5.78 -5.20
N HIS A 57 21.61 -6.22 -4.56
CA HIS A 57 21.68 -7.49 -3.84
C HIS A 57 22.85 -7.45 -2.87
N ALA A 58 22.61 -7.72 -1.58
CA ALA A 58 23.64 -7.65 -0.54
C ALA A 58 23.29 -8.55 0.65
N GLU A 59 24.32 -9.13 1.27
CA GLU A 59 24.17 -9.78 2.58
C GLU A 59 24.13 -8.71 3.68
N ILE A 60 23.24 -8.88 4.66
CA ILE A 60 23.11 -7.97 5.79
C ILE A 60 23.97 -8.55 6.92
N LEU A 61 25.16 -7.98 7.09
CA LEU A 61 26.09 -8.44 8.13
C LEU A 61 25.72 -7.89 9.52
N SER A 62 25.26 -6.65 9.57
CA SER A 62 24.82 -6.01 10.82
C SER A 62 23.93 -4.81 10.54
N ILE A 63 23.12 -4.44 11.53
CA ILE A 63 22.29 -3.23 11.54
C ILE A 63 22.53 -2.55 12.88
N ASP A 64 23.10 -1.35 12.87
CA ASP A 64 23.23 -0.51 14.06
C ASP A 64 22.06 0.48 14.11
N VAL A 65 21.32 0.44 15.22
CA VAL A 65 20.14 1.28 15.48
C VAL A 65 20.34 2.17 16.70
N SER A 66 21.54 2.19 17.28
CA SER A 66 21.84 2.88 18.55
C SER A 66 21.53 4.37 18.51
N GLU A 67 22.00 5.07 17.48
CA GLU A 67 21.75 6.51 17.30
C GLU A 67 20.25 6.79 17.12
N ALA A 68 19.58 6.02 16.26
CA ALA A 68 18.15 6.19 16.01
C ALA A 68 17.31 5.95 17.28
N LYS A 69 17.66 4.97 18.12
CA LYS A 69 16.99 4.72 19.40
C LYS A 69 17.14 5.87 20.40
N ALA A 70 18.21 6.65 20.30
CA ALA A 70 18.47 7.78 21.19
C ALA A 70 17.73 9.07 20.77
N LEU A 71 17.17 9.12 19.56
CA LEU A 71 16.48 10.30 19.08
C LEU A 71 15.12 10.49 19.78
N PRO A 72 14.77 11.74 20.17
CA PRO A 72 13.48 12.03 20.76
C PRO A 72 12.35 11.76 19.77
N GLY A 73 11.24 11.19 20.25
CA GLY A 73 10.06 10.88 19.43
C GLY A 73 10.09 9.51 18.76
N VAL A 74 11.24 8.82 18.73
CA VAL A 74 11.29 7.41 18.28
C VAL A 74 10.67 6.52 19.34
N VAL A 75 9.63 5.78 18.94
CA VAL A 75 8.88 4.89 19.84
C VAL A 75 9.31 3.44 19.67
N SER A 76 9.57 3.01 18.43
CA SER A 76 9.97 1.63 18.13
C SER A 76 10.82 1.56 16.87
N ILE A 77 11.76 0.61 16.84
CA ILE A 77 12.55 0.25 15.67
C ILE A 77 12.43 -1.26 15.52
N ILE A 78 12.09 -1.71 14.32
CA ILE A 78 11.79 -3.10 13.99
C ILE A 78 12.73 -3.54 12.86
N THR A 79 13.45 -4.64 13.07
CA THR A 79 14.31 -5.28 12.05
C THR A 79 13.69 -6.59 11.56
N GLY A 80 14.37 -7.27 10.63
CA GLY A 80 13.95 -8.60 10.18
C GLY A 80 13.86 -9.63 11.31
N ASP A 81 14.76 -9.54 12.31
CA ASP A 81 14.84 -10.47 13.44
C ASP A 81 13.58 -10.37 14.33
N ASP A 82 13.07 -9.16 14.53
CA ASP A 82 11.85 -8.91 15.32
C ASP A 82 10.58 -9.50 14.67
N LEU A 83 10.64 -9.80 13.38
CA LEU A 83 9.51 -10.37 12.62
C LEU A 83 9.55 -11.90 12.56
N GLU A 84 10.63 -12.53 13.02
CA GLU A 84 10.74 -13.98 13.07
C GLU A 84 9.68 -14.55 14.02
N GLY A 85 8.90 -15.52 13.54
CA GLY A 85 7.78 -16.12 14.30
C GLY A 85 6.53 -15.25 14.43
N VAL A 86 6.62 -13.94 14.18
CA VAL A 86 5.47 -13.00 14.18
C VAL A 86 4.82 -12.95 12.80
N CYS A 87 5.62 -12.79 11.75
CA CYS A 87 5.15 -12.71 10.38
C CYS A 87 5.47 -13.99 9.62
N LYS A 88 4.51 -14.44 8.80
CA LYS A 88 4.76 -15.49 7.80
C LYS A 88 5.17 -14.82 6.48
N PRO A 89 6.12 -15.40 5.74
CA PRO A 89 6.43 -14.92 4.39
C PRO A 89 5.17 -14.87 3.52
N VAL A 90 5.02 -13.80 2.75
CA VAL A 90 3.94 -13.65 1.78
C VAL A 90 4.37 -14.24 0.45
N VAL A 91 3.45 -14.94 -0.21
CA VAL A 91 3.62 -15.45 -1.57
C VAL A 91 2.51 -14.85 -2.44
N GLY A 92 2.90 -14.07 -3.44
CA GLY A 92 1.96 -13.59 -4.45
C GLY A 92 1.56 -14.74 -5.36
N VAL A 93 0.27 -15.05 -5.43
CA VAL A 93 -0.27 -16.10 -6.29
C VAL A 93 -1.20 -15.47 -7.32
N LEU A 94 -0.95 -15.72 -8.61
CA LEU A 94 -1.82 -15.23 -9.67
C LEU A 94 -2.93 -16.24 -9.94
N VAL A 95 -4.10 -15.98 -9.35
CA VAL A 95 -5.22 -16.95 -9.32
C VAL A 95 -5.75 -17.39 -10.69
N HIS A 96 -5.54 -16.60 -11.74
CA HIS A 96 -6.02 -16.90 -13.09
C HIS A 96 -4.96 -17.54 -14.01
N LEU A 97 -3.73 -17.73 -13.52
CA LEU A 97 -2.68 -18.44 -14.24
C LEU A 97 -2.05 -19.48 -13.31
N GLU A 98 -2.44 -20.73 -13.52
CA GLU A 98 -1.99 -21.84 -12.69
C GLU A 98 -0.46 -21.96 -12.67
N GLY A 99 0.10 -22.12 -11.47
CA GLY A 99 1.54 -22.26 -11.26
C GLY A 99 2.32 -20.95 -11.15
N LEU A 100 1.74 -19.80 -11.52
CA LEU A 100 2.44 -18.51 -11.39
C LEU A 100 2.39 -18.00 -9.94
N ARG A 101 3.55 -18.08 -9.26
CA ARG A 101 3.74 -17.63 -7.87
C ARG A 101 5.07 -16.91 -7.70
N SER A 102 5.12 -15.93 -6.79
CA SER A 102 6.38 -15.32 -6.37
C SER A 102 7.15 -16.24 -5.43
N PRO A 103 8.47 -16.03 -5.26
CA PRO A 103 9.17 -16.52 -4.08
C PRO A 103 8.54 -15.98 -2.79
N PRO A 104 8.70 -16.67 -1.64
CA PRO A 104 8.31 -16.14 -0.34
C PRO A 104 9.07 -14.85 -0.01
N GLN A 105 8.35 -13.82 0.46
CA GLN A 105 8.90 -12.52 0.81
C GLN A 105 8.51 -12.14 2.24
N MET A 106 9.50 -11.78 3.05
CA MET A 106 9.28 -11.21 4.37
C MET A 106 8.96 -9.71 4.26
N PRO A 107 8.25 -9.10 5.23
CA PRO A 107 7.96 -7.66 5.20
C PRO A 107 9.21 -6.79 5.26
N LEU A 108 10.26 -7.26 5.94
CA LEU A 108 11.59 -6.65 5.98
C LEU A 108 12.64 -7.68 5.55
N ALA A 109 13.71 -7.22 4.90
CA ALA A 109 14.84 -8.06 4.55
C ALA A 109 15.50 -8.66 5.80
N HIS A 110 15.73 -9.97 5.79
CA HIS A 110 16.36 -10.71 6.88
C HIS A 110 17.55 -11.52 6.33
N GLY A 111 18.74 -11.27 6.88
CA GLY A 111 20.03 -11.83 6.44
C GLY A 111 20.54 -11.37 5.07
N ARG A 112 19.63 -11.01 4.14
CA ARG A 112 19.98 -10.59 2.77
C ARG A 112 18.93 -9.68 2.17
N ALA A 113 19.37 -8.58 1.57
CA ALA A 113 18.58 -7.78 0.65
C ALA A 113 18.77 -8.30 -0.80
N ARG A 114 17.67 -8.45 -1.53
CA ARG A 114 17.54 -9.08 -2.84
C ARG A 114 17.21 -8.09 -3.97
N TRP A 115 16.82 -6.86 -3.63
CA TRP A 115 16.63 -5.77 -4.59
C TRP A 115 16.91 -4.39 -3.96
N GLN A 116 17.23 -3.42 -4.81
CA GLN A 116 17.37 -2.03 -4.38
C GLN A 116 16.01 -1.50 -3.93
N GLY A 117 15.98 -0.83 -2.78
CA GLY A 117 14.75 -0.31 -2.21
C GLY A 117 14.01 -1.30 -1.31
N GLU A 118 14.47 -2.55 -1.19
CA GLU A 118 13.91 -3.52 -0.24
C GLU A 118 13.99 -2.94 1.19
N PRO A 119 12.87 -2.89 1.94
CA PRO A 119 12.89 -2.36 3.29
C PRO A 119 13.66 -3.30 4.22
N VAL A 120 14.56 -2.74 5.04
CA VAL A 120 15.45 -3.47 5.95
C VAL A 120 15.08 -3.21 7.40
N VAL A 121 14.67 -1.98 7.72
CA VAL A 121 14.26 -1.55 9.07
C VAL A 121 13.00 -0.69 8.95
N ALA A 122 12.07 -0.86 9.89
CA ALA A 122 10.93 0.02 10.08
C ALA A 122 11.10 0.81 11.38
N ILE A 123 10.86 2.13 11.34
CA ILE A 123 10.94 3.02 12.49
C ILE A 123 9.56 3.65 12.69
N ALA A 124 9.01 3.57 13.90
CA ALA A 124 7.79 4.25 14.30
C ALA A 124 8.12 5.43 15.22
N ALA A 125 7.70 6.63 14.85
CA ALA A 125 7.99 7.88 15.57
C ALA A 125 6.80 8.84 15.58
N THR A 126 6.82 9.82 16.48
CA THR A 126 5.79 10.89 16.60
C THR A 126 6.03 12.03 15.63
#